data_AF-Q90XH5-F1
#
_entry.id   AF-Q90XH5-F1
#
_cell.length_a   1.000
_cell.length_b   1.000
_cell.length_c   1.000
_cell.angle_alpha   90.00
_cell.angle_beta   90.00
_cell.angle_gamma   90.00
#
_symmetry.space_group_name_H-M   'P 1'
#
loop_
_entity.id
_entity.type
_entity.pdbx_description
1 polymer ?
#
loop_
_entity_poly.entity_id
_entity_poly.type
_entity_poly.pdbx_seq_one_letter_code
_entity_poly.pdbx_strand_id
1 'polypeptide(L)'
;GGGGALAEECVLLYPNCTVTIYDLPKVVQVAKERLVPPEEPRIAFHEGDFFKDSIPEADLYILSKILHDWDDEKCRQLLADVYKACRPGGGVLLVESLLNDDRSGPIETQLYSLNMLVQT
;
A
#
# COMPACT_ATOMS: atom_id res chain seq x y z
N GLY A 1 3.91 0.37 0.21
CA GLY A 1 4.78 1.16 -0.66
C GLY A 1 5.27 2.41 0.04
N GLY A 2 5.65 3.41 -0.74
CA GLY A 2 6.17 4.69 -0.30
C GLY A 2 7.51 4.59 0.39
N GLY A 3 7.76 5.49 1.34
CA GLY A 3 9.03 5.52 2.09
C GLY A 3 9.26 4.32 3.02
N GLY A 4 8.25 3.47 3.27
CA GLY A 4 8.41 2.26 4.08
C GLY A 4 8.19 2.41 5.59
N ALA A 5 7.67 3.54 6.08
CA ALA A 5 7.45 3.77 7.52
C ALA A 5 6.49 2.74 8.14
N LEU A 6 5.46 2.35 7.39
CA LEU A 6 4.53 1.31 7.82
C LEU A 6 5.23 -0.06 7.90
N ALA A 7 6.18 -0.35 7.01
CA ALA A 7 6.95 -1.59 7.06
C ALA A 7 7.85 -1.65 8.30
N GLU A 8 8.50 -0.54 8.67
CA GLU A 8 9.29 -0.43 9.91
C GLU A 8 8.42 -0.72 11.14
N GLU A 9 7.24 -0.10 11.24
CA GLU A 9 6.35 -0.30 12.37
C GLU A 9 5.83 -1.74 12.43
N CYS A 10 5.50 -2.35 11.27
CA CYS A 10 5.07 -3.74 11.22
C CYS A 10 6.14 -4.70 11.77
N VAL A 11 7.41 -4.57 11.37
CA VAL A 11 8.47 -5.46 11.86
C VAL A 11 8.83 -5.22 13.33
N LEU A 12 8.54 -4.03 13.88
CA LEU A 12 8.67 -3.74 15.31
C LEU A 12 7.54 -4.39 16.12
N LEU A 13 6.29 -4.24 15.67
CA LEU A 13 5.11 -4.76 16.36
C LEU A 13 4.95 -6.28 16.23
N TYR A 14 5.41 -6.86 15.12
CA TYR A 14 5.30 -8.29 14.82
C TYR A 14 6.71 -8.88 14.58
N PRO A 15 7.44 -9.30 15.63
CA PRO A 15 8.85 -9.68 15.52
C PRO A 15 9.14 -10.81 14.51
N ASN A 16 8.17 -11.70 14.30
CA ASN A 16 8.30 -12.86 13.42
C ASN A 16 7.84 -12.60 11.97
N CYS A 17 7.38 -11.39 11.63
CA CYS A 17 6.96 -11.08 10.28
C CYS A 17 8.13 -10.60 9.42
N THR A 18 7.99 -10.78 8.11
CA THR A 18 8.77 -10.09 7.10
C THR A 18 7.84 -9.23 6.26
N VAL A 19 8.34 -8.12 5.73
CA VAL A 19 7.55 -7.18 4.94
C VAL A 19 8.26 -6.92 3.63
N THR A 20 7.54 -6.99 2.52
CA THR A 20 8.04 -6.57 1.21
C THR A 20 7.43 -5.22 0.85
N ILE A 21 8.27 -4.20 0.66
CA ILE A 21 7.85 -2.93 0.08
C ILE A 21 7.79 -3.12 -1.43
N TYR A 22 6.58 -3.16 -1.98
CA TYR A 22 6.32 -3.14 -3.41
C TYR A 22 5.93 -1.73 -3.86
N ASP A 23 6.69 -1.18 -4.80
CA ASP A 23 6.44 0.15 -5.38
C ASP A 23 7.18 0.33 -6.72
N LEU A 24 6.96 1.46 -7.38
CA LEU A 24 7.69 1.83 -8.59
C LEU A 24 9.20 1.90 -8.32
N PRO A 25 10.06 1.60 -9.32
CA PRO A 25 11.53 1.54 -9.13
C PRO A 25 12.12 2.78 -8.45
N LYS A 26 11.67 3.98 -8.85
CA LYS A 26 12.13 5.24 -8.26
C LYS A 26 11.75 5.39 -6.78
N VAL A 27 10.56 4.93 -6.39
CA VAL A 27 10.08 5.01 -5.00
C VAL A 27 10.82 4.01 -4.13
N VAL A 28 11.02 2.79 -4.62
CA VAL A 28 11.83 1.78 -3.94
C VAL A 28 13.26 2.26 -3.68
N GLN A 29 13.89 2.94 -4.66
CA GLN A 29 15.22 3.51 -4.46
C GLN A 29 15.26 4.51 -3.30
N VAL A 30 14.28 5.42 -3.22
CA VAL A 30 14.16 6.37 -2.11
C VAL A 30 13.91 5.65 -0.78
N ALA A 31 13.09 4.60 -0.78
CA ALA A 31 12.82 3.81 0.42
C ALA A 31 14.09 3.09 0.92
N LYS A 32 14.90 2.52 0.02
CA LYS A 32 16.20 1.89 0.34
C LYS A 32 17.18 2.89 0.96
N GLU A 33 17.21 4.13 0.46
CA GLU A 33 18.08 5.19 1.01
C GLU A 33 17.61 5.68 2.38
N ARG A 34 16.29 5.73 2.60
CA ARG A 34 15.71 6.17 3.89
C ARG A 34 15.87 5.10 4.97
N LEU A 35 15.61 3.84 4.62
CA LEU A 35 15.63 2.72 5.53
C LEU A 35 17.09 2.30 5.76
N VAL A 36 17.71 2.86 6.80
CA VAL A 36 19.05 2.44 7.26
C VAL A 36 19.02 0.92 7.49
N PRO A 37 19.95 0.13 6.92
CA PRO A 37 19.87 -1.32 6.97
C PRO A 37 19.94 -1.81 8.42
N PRO A 38 18.89 -2.47 8.95
CA PRO A 38 19.00 -3.20 10.20
C PRO A 38 19.92 -4.42 10.01
N GLU A 39 20.55 -4.89 11.10
CA GLU A 39 21.45 -6.05 11.11
C GLU A 39 20.78 -7.34 10.59
N GLU A 40 19.45 -7.40 10.58
CA GLU A 40 18.63 -8.47 10.00
C GLU A 40 17.59 -7.91 9.00
N PRO A 41 17.66 -8.23 7.70
CA PRO A 41 16.77 -7.64 6.70
C PRO A 41 15.39 -8.31 6.71
N ARG A 42 14.55 -7.93 7.68
CA ARG A 42 13.12 -8.31 7.73
C ARG A 42 12.26 -7.47 6.79
N ILE A 43 12.83 -6.45 6.16
CA ILE A 43 12.21 -5.63 5.12
C ILE A 43 12.90 -5.93 3.79
N ALA A 44 12.14 -6.47 2.84
CA ALA A 44 12.54 -6.66 1.46
C ALA A 44 11.95 -5.57 0.57
N PHE A 45 12.48 -5.45 -0.65
CA PHE A 45 12.02 -4.49 -1.64
C PHE A 45 11.73 -5.22 -2.95
N HIS A 46 10.59 -4.90 -3.55
CA HIS A 46 10.20 -5.38 -4.86
C HIS A 46 9.84 -4.18 -5.73
N GLU A 47 10.39 -4.10 -6.93
CA GLU A 47 10.18 -2.99 -7.85
C GLU A 47 9.20 -3.41 -8.93
N GLY A 48 8.19 -2.58 -9.23
CA GLY A 48 7.27 -2.82 -10.34
C GLY A 48 6.01 -1.97 -10.29
N ASP A 49 5.17 -2.17 -11.31
CA ASP A 49 3.87 -1.51 -11.50
C ASP A 49 2.76 -2.53 -11.28
N PHE A 50 1.99 -2.37 -10.20
CA PHE A 50 0.94 -3.31 -9.82
C PHE A 50 -0.21 -3.42 -10.82
N PHE A 51 -0.31 -2.54 -11.83
CA PHE A 51 -1.27 -2.66 -12.93
C PHE A 51 -0.71 -3.38 -14.16
N LYS A 52 0.60 -3.66 -14.20
CA LYS A 52 1.26 -4.29 -15.36
C LYS A 52 1.96 -5.59 -15.00
N ASP A 53 2.51 -5.65 -13.81
CA ASP A 53 3.32 -6.75 -13.31
C ASP A 53 2.51 -7.64 -12.36
N SER A 54 3.00 -8.86 -12.13
CA SER A 54 2.40 -9.77 -11.16
C SER A 54 2.61 -9.26 -9.74
N ILE A 55 1.53 -9.25 -8.94
CA ILE A 55 1.59 -8.95 -7.51
C ILE A 55 2.42 -10.04 -6.80
N PRO A 56 3.48 -9.69 -6.02
CA PRO A 56 4.25 -10.66 -5.25
C PRO A 56 3.39 -11.46 -4.26
N GLU A 57 3.74 -12.72 -4.00
CA GLU A 57 3.02 -13.53 -3.01
C GLU A 57 3.19 -12.99 -1.58
N ALA A 58 2.10 -12.91 -0.83
CA ALA A 58 2.08 -12.50 0.56
C ALA A 58 0.89 -13.08 1.33
N ASP A 59 1.01 -13.09 2.65
CA ASP A 59 -0.05 -13.54 3.57
C ASP A 59 -1.04 -12.41 3.85
N LEU A 60 -0.56 -11.17 3.78
CA LEU A 60 -1.34 -9.96 3.98
C LEU A 60 -0.88 -8.89 2.98
N TYR A 61 -1.82 -8.37 2.20
CA TYR A 61 -1.60 -7.24 1.31
C TYR A 61 -2.08 -5.96 1.96
N ILE A 62 -1.19 -4.98 2.15
CA ILE A 62 -1.54 -3.69 2.74
C ILE A 62 -1.57 -2.63 1.64
N LEU A 63 -2.77 -2.14 1.33
CA LEU A 63 -2.99 -1.01 0.43
C LEU A 63 -3.28 0.23 1.29
N SER A 64 -2.24 1.01 1.56
CA SER A 64 -2.32 2.20 2.41
C SER A 64 -2.20 3.45 1.56
N LYS A 65 -3.28 4.25 1.53
CA LYS A 65 -3.34 5.48 0.72
C LYS A 65 -3.01 5.21 -0.75
N ILE A 66 -3.72 4.25 -1.34
CA ILE A 66 -3.53 3.82 -2.72
C ILE A 66 -4.83 3.93 -3.50
N LEU A 67 -5.96 3.47 -2.93
CA LEU A 67 -7.18 3.38 -3.72
C LEU A 67 -7.76 4.75 -4.07
N HIS A 68 -7.52 5.76 -3.25
CA HIS A 68 -8.02 7.12 -3.53
C HIS A 68 -7.34 7.83 -4.71
N ASP A 69 -6.22 7.29 -5.23
CA ASP A 69 -5.53 7.85 -6.39
C ASP A 69 -6.21 7.46 -7.72
N TRP A 70 -7.15 6.51 -7.68
CA TRP A 70 -7.67 5.84 -8.86
C TRP A 70 -9.20 5.91 -8.94
N ASP A 71 -9.71 5.80 -10.17
CA ASP A 71 -11.13 5.61 -10.40
C ASP A 71 -11.61 4.20 -9.98
N ASP A 72 -12.93 4.02 -9.93
CA ASP A 72 -13.55 2.76 -9.51
C ASP A 72 -13.14 1.57 -10.39
N GLU A 73 -12.85 1.79 -11.68
CA GLU A 73 -12.45 0.72 -12.59
C GLU A 73 -11.06 0.21 -12.25
N LYS A 74 -10.11 1.13 -12.07
CA LYS A 74 -8.75 0.82 -11.64
C LYS A 74 -8.71 0.23 -10.23
N CYS A 75 -9.53 0.74 -9.30
CA CYS A 75 -9.68 0.16 -7.97
C CYS A 75 -10.15 -1.30 -8.04
N ARG A 76 -11.19 -1.58 -8.84
CA ARG A 76 -11.71 -2.94 -9.05
C ARG A 76 -10.66 -3.86 -9.68
N GLN A 77 -9.92 -3.38 -10.66
CA GLN A 77 -8.82 -4.13 -11.26
C GLN A 77 -7.74 -4.50 -10.23
N LEU A 78 -7.25 -3.52 -9.47
CA LEU A 78 -6.22 -3.75 -8.46
C LEU A 78 -6.67 -4.74 -7.39
N LEU A 79 -7.88 -4.56 -6.85
CA LEU A 79 -8.43 -5.47 -5.84
C LEU A 79 -8.62 -6.89 -6.39
N ALA A 80 -9.03 -7.03 -7.67
CA ALA A 80 -9.15 -8.34 -8.30
C ALA A 80 -7.79 -9.02 -8.48
N ASP A 81 -6.74 -8.28 -8.82
CA ASP A 81 -5.39 -8.84 -8.98
C ASP A 81 -4.75 -9.21 -7.64
N VAL A 82 -4.94 -8.39 -6.60
CA VAL A 82 -4.57 -8.74 -5.23
C VAL A 82 -5.33 -9.98 -4.75
N TYR A 83 -6.63 -10.07 -5.03
CA TYR A 83 -7.44 -11.25 -4.68
C TYR A 83 -6.91 -12.53 -5.34
N LYS A 84 -6.50 -12.46 -6.62
CA LYS A 84 -5.90 -13.62 -7.33
C LYS A 84 -4.56 -14.04 -6.72
N ALA A 85 -3.78 -13.09 -6.19
CA ALA A 85 -2.51 -13.36 -5.54
C ALA A 85 -2.67 -13.89 -4.10
N CYS A 86 -3.82 -13.67 -3.46
CA CYS A 86 -4.12 -14.17 -2.13
C CYS A 86 -4.22 -15.70 -2.10
N ARG A 87 -3.45 -16.33 -1.22
CA ARG A 87 -3.64 -17.73 -0.86
C ARG A 87 -4.82 -17.89 0.13
N PRO A 88 -5.42 -19.09 0.26
CA PRO A 88 -6.42 -19.35 1.30
C PRO A 88 -5.90 -18.98 2.69
N GLY A 89 -6.71 -18.22 3.45
CA GLY A 89 -6.33 -17.69 4.76
C GLY A 89 -5.50 -16.39 4.71
N GLY A 90 -5.17 -15.89 3.51
CA GLY A 90 -4.57 -14.58 3.32
C GLY A 90 -5.58 -13.44 3.51
N GLY A 91 -5.06 -12.22 3.65
CA GLY A 91 -5.87 -11.03 3.91
C GLY A 91 -5.49 -9.84 3.05
N VAL A 92 -6.42 -8.88 2.98
CA VAL A 92 -6.18 -7.55 2.41
C VAL A 92 -6.55 -6.52 3.48
N LEU A 93 -5.61 -5.62 3.79
CA LEU A 93 -5.79 -4.49 4.69
C LEU A 93 -5.80 -3.20 3.89
N LEU A 94 -6.96 -2.52 3.87
CA LEU A 94 -7.11 -1.19 3.29
C LEU A 94 -6.92 -0.16 4.39
N VAL A 95 -6.02 0.80 4.18
CA VAL A 95 -5.78 1.92 5.10
C VAL A 95 -6.08 3.21 4.37
N GLU A 96 -7.30 3.72 4.57
CA GLU A 96 -7.84 4.89 3.87
C GLU A 96 -8.62 5.81 4.81
N SER A 97 -8.69 7.10 4.44
CA SER A 97 -9.61 8.05 5.10
C SER A 97 -11.00 7.88 4.52
N LEU A 98 -11.96 7.42 5.34
CA LEU A 98 -13.32 7.15 4.88
C LEU A 98 -14.19 8.41 4.94
N LEU A 99 -14.98 8.60 3.89
CA LEU A 99 -16.13 9.49 3.90
C LEU A 99 -17.34 8.73 4.44
N ASN A 100 -18.30 9.48 5.00
CA ASN A 100 -19.65 9.00 5.19
C ASN A 100 -20.24 8.54 3.84
N ASP A 101 -21.18 7.60 3.87
CA ASP A 101 -21.80 7.06 2.65
C ASP A 101 -22.47 8.16 1.79
N ASP A 102 -23.03 9.18 2.44
CA ASP A 102 -23.63 10.35 1.79
C ASP A 102 -22.60 11.44 1.38
N ARG A 103 -21.31 11.17 1.62
CA ARG A 103 -20.16 12.04 1.35
C ARG A 103 -20.19 13.37 2.12
N SER A 104 -21.00 13.49 3.16
CA SER A 104 -21.20 14.74 3.92
C SER A 104 -20.07 15.10 4.87
N GLY A 105 -19.13 14.19 5.12
CA GLY A 105 -18.00 14.40 6.00
C GLY A 105 -17.24 13.09 6.27
N PRO A 106 -16.28 13.08 7.20
CA PRO A 106 -15.77 14.24 7.94
C PRO A 106 -15.15 15.32 7.03
N ILE A 107 -15.14 16.58 7.50
CA ILE A 107 -14.65 17.73 6.70
C ILE A 107 -13.18 17.56 6.29
N GLU A 108 -12.37 16.95 7.15
CA GLU A 108 -10.97 16.67 6.88
C GLU A 108 -10.82 15.70 5.70
N THR A 109 -11.65 14.66 5.65
CA THR A 109 -11.65 13.71 4.52
C THR A 109 -12.18 14.34 3.25
N GLN A 110 -13.18 15.23 3.33
CA GLN A 110 -13.66 15.99 2.17
C GLN A 110 -12.57 16.89 1.58
N LEU A 111 -11.86 17.63 2.42
CA LEU A 111 -10.73 18.47 2.00
C LEU A 111 -9.60 17.61 1.41
N TYR A 112 -9.32 16.45 2.01
CA TYR A 112 -8.37 15.49 1.45
C TYR A 112 -8.81 14.99 0.06
N SER A 113 -10.07 14.63 -0.11
CA SER A 113 -10.64 14.21 -1.40
C SER A 113 -10.52 15.31 -2.47
N LEU A 114 -10.79 16.57 -2.10
CA LEU A 114 -10.54 17.71 -2.99
C LEU A 114 -9.06 17.87 -3.35
N ASN A 115 -8.15 17.67 -2.38
CA ASN A 115 -6.71 17.71 -2.65
C ASN A 115 -6.29 16.63 -3.64
N MET A 116 -6.83 15.40 -3.53
CA MET A 116 -6.54 14.32 -4.48
C MET A 116 -7.02 14.64 -5.89
N LEU A 117 -8.16 15.31 -6.04
CA LEU A 117 -8.64 15.76 -7.35
C LEU A 117 -7.69 16.77 -8.03
N VAL A 118 -6.98 17.59 -7.25
CA VAL A 118 -6.06 18.61 -7.79
C VAL A 118 -4.66 18.05 -8.08
N GLN A 119 -4.26 16.98 -7.39
CA GLN A 119 -2.92 16.39 -7.48
C GLN A 119 -2.77 15.33 -8.59
N THR A 120 -3.76 15.20 -9.49
CA THR A 120 -3.74 14.25 -10.63
C THR A 120 -2.65 14.56 -11.66
#